data_AF-A0A8T6ZST2-F1
#
_entry.id   AF-A0A8T6ZST2-F1
#
_cell.length_a   1.000
_cell.length_b   1.000
_cell.length_c   1.000
_cell.angle_alpha   90.00
_cell.angle_beta   90.00
_cell.angle_gamma   90.00
#
_symmetry.space_group_name_H-M   'P 1'
#
loop_
_entity.id
_entity.type
_entity.pdbx_description
1 polymer ?
#
loop_
_entity_poly.entity_id
_entity_poly.type
_entity_poly.pdbx_seq_one_letter_code
_entity_poly.pdbx_strand_id
1 'polypeptide(L)'
;MISRTPRLTLALILSALLPGLANAWIVYENMDDFFLINFPREPEVREFEHVSEYGAPLPAREYFVEEENGTRVSLTVINFNGALPKYQEIQDKTDDTNVRSMWIYDQRGSIAYEAAKLRQQASRILYDGWHHIDRIEGLNLLLENPDLSQTYAGLYLHKGRLYLLNATVPQGGIPQGLFQQSLAFLDETGDQIRYWLTPDGKLFREH
;
A
#
# COMPACT_ATOMS: atom_id res chain seq x y z
N MET A 1 -17.13 -79.90 -3.84
CA MET A 1 -16.12 -79.17 -3.03
C MET A 1 -14.80 -79.28 -3.80
N ILE A 2 -14.11 -78.23 -4.23
CA ILE A 2 -14.09 -76.80 -3.86
C ILE A 2 -14.04 -75.94 -5.14
N SER A 3 -14.77 -74.82 -5.19
CA SER A 3 -14.63 -73.82 -6.27
C SER A 3 -13.41 -72.92 -6.06
N ARG A 4 -12.75 -72.52 -7.14
CA ARG A 4 -11.74 -71.44 -7.13
C ARG A 4 -12.26 -70.27 -7.94
N THR A 5 -12.38 -69.11 -7.30
CA THR A 5 -12.89 -67.87 -7.88
C THR A 5 -11.85 -67.20 -8.80
N PRO A 6 -12.29 -66.47 -9.84
CA PRO A 6 -11.38 -65.72 -10.70
C PRO A 6 -10.91 -64.43 -10.00
N ARG A 7 -9.69 -64.00 -10.33
CA ARG A 7 -9.13 -62.71 -9.88
C ARG A 7 -9.75 -61.56 -10.68
N LEU A 8 -10.30 -60.55 -10.00
CA LEU A 8 -10.48 -59.22 -10.58
C LEU A 8 -9.43 -58.28 -9.99
N THR A 9 -8.52 -57.79 -10.84
CA THR A 9 -7.56 -56.75 -10.47
C THR A 9 -8.19 -55.39 -10.81
N LEU A 10 -8.63 -54.65 -9.80
CA LEU A 10 -9.20 -53.32 -10.00
C LEU A 10 -8.06 -52.31 -10.21
N ALA A 11 -7.86 -51.87 -11.45
CA ALA A 11 -6.91 -50.80 -11.77
C ALA A 11 -7.52 -49.45 -11.38
N LEU A 12 -7.12 -48.93 -10.21
CA LEU A 12 -7.52 -47.62 -9.74
C LEU A 12 -6.74 -46.54 -10.53
N ILE A 13 -7.35 -45.98 -11.57
CA ILE A 13 -6.79 -44.81 -12.27
C ILE A 13 -6.92 -43.63 -11.34
N LEU A 14 -5.83 -43.31 -10.64
CA LEU A 14 -5.74 -42.13 -9.78
C LEU A 14 -5.60 -40.89 -10.68
N SER A 15 -6.74 -40.35 -11.11
CA SER A 15 -6.80 -39.03 -11.72
C SER A 15 -6.39 -38.00 -10.67
N ALA A 16 -5.11 -37.66 -10.64
CA ALA A 16 -4.63 -36.53 -9.87
C ALA A 16 -5.29 -35.26 -10.40
N LEU A 17 -6.28 -34.74 -9.66
CA LEU A 17 -6.67 -33.35 -9.81
C LEU A 17 -5.43 -32.53 -9.43
N LEU A 18 -4.72 -32.04 -10.45
CA LEU A 18 -3.88 -30.87 -10.26
C LEU A 18 -4.80 -29.78 -9.69
N PRO A 19 -4.58 -29.27 -8.47
CA PRO A 19 -5.25 -28.05 -8.07
C PRO A 19 -4.83 -26.98 -9.08
N GLY A 20 -5.80 -26.48 -9.86
CA GLY A 20 -5.56 -25.28 -10.65
C GLY A 20 -5.12 -24.20 -9.68
N LEU A 21 -3.89 -23.70 -9.84
CA LEU A 21 -3.36 -22.62 -9.02
C LEU A 21 -4.12 -21.34 -9.37
N ALA A 22 -5.30 -21.18 -8.75
CA ALA A 22 -5.86 -19.87 -8.54
C ALA A 22 -4.89 -19.16 -7.58
N ASN A 23 -4.16 -18.17 -8.09
CA ASN A 23 -3.36 -17.26 -7.29
C ASN A 23 -4.32 -16.43 -6.43
N ALA A 24 -4.76 -17.02 -5.32
CA ALA A 24 -5.55 -16.35 -4.31
C ALA A 24 -4.63 -15.33 -3.64
N TRP A 25 -5.08 -14.07 -3.62
CA TRP A 25 -4.37 -13.02 -2.92
C TRP A 25 -4.29 -13.39 -1.44
N ILE A 26 -3.08 -13.32 -0.88
CA ILE A 26 -2.88 -13.49 0.56
C ILE A 26 -3.27 -12.20 1.28
N VAL A 27 -3.77 -12.34 2.49
CA VAL A 27 -3.89 -11.23 3.43
C VAL A 27 -2.54 -11.09 4.14
N TYR A 28 -1.89 -9.95 3.99
CA TYR A 28 -0.64 -9.62 4.66
C TYR A 28 -0.90 -8.58 5.75
N GLU A 29 -0.48 -8.89 6.97
CA GLU A 29 -0.68 -8.08 8.17
C GLU A 29 0.68 -7.60 8.68
N ASN A 30 0.78 -6.32 9.09
CA ASN A 30 2.00 -5.79 9.69
C ASN A 30 1.66 -4.90 10.89
N MET A 31 2.05 -5.37 12.08
CA MET A 31 1.80 -4.68 13.35
C MET A 31 2.83 -3.60 13.71
N ASP A 32 3.98 -3.53 13.04
CA ASP A 32 4.93 -2.45 13.24
C ASP A 32 4.49 -1.16 12.49
N ASP A 33 3.92 -1.34 11.30
CA ASP A 33 3.38 -0.28 10.43
C ASP A 33 1.85 -0.14 10.50
N PHE A 34 1.14 -1.01 11.23
CA PHE A 34 -0.28 -0.90 11.57
C PHE A 34 -1.22 -0.96 10.36
N PHE A 35 -1.01 -1.94 9.47
CA PHE A 35 -1.87 -2.17 8.31
C PHE A 35 -2.14 -3.65 8.04
N LEU A 36 -3.21 -3.88 7.30
CA LEU A 36 -3.52 -5.14 6.64
C LEU A 36 -3.83 -4.83 5.17
N ILE A 37 -3.34 -5.66 4.24
CA ILE A 37 -3.52 -5.46 2.79
C ILE A 37 -3.48 -6.80 2.05
N ASN A 38 -4.09 -6.88 0.88
CA ASN A 38 -3.95 -8.06 0.04
C ASN A 38 -2.70 -7.95 -0.85
N PHE A 39 -1.90 -9.00 -0.94
CA PHE A 39 -0.83 -9.15 -1.95
C PHE A 39 -1.03 -10.43 -2.77
N PRO A 40 -0.54 -10.54 -4.03
CA PRO A 40 -0.63 -11.75 -4.83
C PRO A 40 0.13 -12.96 -4.23
N ARG A 41 1.17 -12.68 -3.45
CA ARG A 41 2.06 -13.61 -2.73
C ARG A 41 2.74 -12.87 -1.57
N GLU A 42 3.57 -13.54 -0.79
CA GLU A 42 4.39 -12.91 0.23
C GLU A 42 5.24 -11.76 -0.39
N PRO A 43 5.13 -10.53 0.14
CA PRO A 43 5.86 -9.38 -0.39
C PRO A 43 7.34 -9.42 0.03
N GLU A 44 8.20 -8.92 -0.86
CA GLU A 44 9.55 -8.52 -0.48
C GLU A 44 9.49 -7.24 0.35
N VAL A 45 10.27 -7.19 1.43
CA VAL A 45 10.32 -6.03 2.34
C VAL A 45 11.67 -5.35 2.23
N ARG A 46 11.65 -4.02 2.02
CA ARG A 46 12.85 -3.18 1.94
C ARG A 46 12.72 -1.98 2.87
N GLU A 47 13.64 -1.88 3.83
CA GLU A 47 13.78 -0.68 4.67
C GLU A 47 14.70 0.33 3.99
N PHE A 48 14.38 1.63 4.11
CA PHE A 48 15.19 2.71 3.57
C PHE A 48 14.93 4.03 4.30
N GLU A 49 15.75 5.04 4.03
CA GLU A 49 15.56 6.40 4.51
C GLU A 49 14.91 7.26 3.42
N HIS A 50 13.74 7.81 3.72
CA HIS A 50 12.98 8.69 2.83
C HIS A 50 13.24 10.15 3.21
N VAL A 51 13.69 10.97 2.26
CA VAL A 51 13.85 12.41 2.49
C VAL A 51 12.53 13.12 2.20
N SER A 52 11.97 13.75 3.24
CA SER A 52 10.69 14.47 3.20
C SER A 52 10.75 15.82 2.47
N GLU A 53 9.62 16.53 2.35
CA GLU A 53 9.55 17.81 1.63
C GLU A 53 10.52 18.85 2.20
N TYR A 54 10.61 18.94 3.53
CA TYR A 54 11.51 19.86 4.22
C TYR A 54 12.89 19.24 4.52
N GLY A 55 13.25 18.14 3.85
CA GLY A 55 14.58 17.54 3.93
C GLY A 55 14.86 16.68 5.16
N ALA A 56 13.83 16.31 5.94
CA ALA A 56 14.03 15.44 7.09
C ALA A 56 14.20 13.98 6.65
N PRO A 57 15.22 13.27 7.17
CA PRO A 57 15.38 11.83 6.90
C PRO A 57 14.38 11.02 7.72
N LEU A 58 13.42 10.36 7.08
CA LEU A 58 12.37 9.56 7.74
C LEU A 58 12.58 8.06 7.51
N PRO A 59 12.40 7.21 8.53
CA PRO A 59 12.40 5.77 8.32
C PRO A 59 11.19 5.36 7.46
N ALA A 60 11.43 4.53 6.44
CA ALA A 60 10.41 4.04 5.54
C ALA A 60 10.60 2.55 5.22
N ARG A 61 9.50 1.87 4.90
CA ARG A 61 9.48 0.47 4.45
C ARG A 61 8.63 0.31 3.20
N GLU A 62 9.15 -0.38 2.20
CA GLU A 62 8.40 -0.82 1.02
C GLU A 62 8.12 -2.32 1.12
N TYR A 63 6.85 -2.70 1.00
CA TYR A 63 6.37 -4.06 0.84
C TYR A 63 5.94 -4.20 -0.62
N PHE A 64 6.53 -5.10 -1.40
CA PHE A 64 6.24 -5.19 -2.84
C PHE A 64 6.23 -6.60 -3.41
N VAL A 65 5.48 -6.76 -4.50
CA VAL A 65 5.47 -7.95 -5.35
C VAL A 65 5.65 -7.51 -6.80
N GLU A 66 6.59 -8.14 -7.50
CA GLU A 66 6.67 -8.13 -8.96
C GLU A 66 6.17 -9.47 -9.50
N GLU A 67 5.29 -9.39 -10.50
CA GLU A 67 4.72 -10.52 -11.23
C GLU A 67 5.47 -10.75 -12.54
N GLU A 68 5.49 -12.01 -13.03
CA GLU A 68 6.14 -12.38 -14.29
C GLU A 68 5.60 -11.61 -15.52
N ASN A 69 4.37 -11.11 -15.43
CA ASN A 69 3.75 -10.32 -16.49
C ASN A 69 4.20 -8.83 -16.50
N GLY A 70 5.10 -8.43 -15.60
CA GLY A 70 5.57 -7.04 -15.46
C GLY A 70 4.70 -6.13 -14.59
N THR A 71 3.66 -6.67 -13.93
CA THR A 71 2.89 -5.93 -12.92
C THR A 71 3.68 -5.82 -11.63
N ARG A 72 3.80 -4.61 -11.08
CA ARG A 72 4.36 -4.36 -9.74
C ARG A 72 3.28 -3.80 -8.83
N VAL A 73 3.05 -4.43 -7.69
CA VAL A 73 2.22 -3.88 -6.60
C VAL A 73 3.10 -3.59 -5.40
N SER A 74 2.92 -2.45 -4.75
CA SER A 74 3.62 -2.11 -3.52
C SER A 74 2.82 -1.23 -2.57
N LEU A 75 3.12 -1.37 -1.28
CA LEU A 75 2.78 -0.41 -0.24
C LEU A 75 4.09 0.13 0.32
N THR A 76 4.27 1.45 0.27
CA THR A 76 5.35 2.15 0.97
C THR A 76 4.77 2.84 2.20
N VAL A 77 5.38 2.63 3.37
CA VAL A 77 5.04 3.30 4.62
C VAL A 77 6.18 4.23 5.00
N ILE A 78 5.91 5.53 5.13
CA ILE A 78 6.86 6.55 5.60
C ILE A 78 6.42 7.01 6.98
N ASN A 79 7.29 6.85 7.99
CA ASN A 79 6.93 7.05 9.38
C ASN A 79 7.48 8.38 9.93
N PHE A 80 6.57 9.35 10.16
CA PHE A 80 6.88 10.65 10.76
C PHE A 80 6.88 10.62 12.30
N ASN A 81 6.50 9.50 12.93
CA ASN A 81 6.50 9.41 14.39
C ASN A 81 7.93 9.47 14.94
N GLY A 82 8.13 10.28 15.98
CA GLY A 82 9.46 10.52 16.54
C GLY A 82 10.39 11.37 15.65
N ALA A 83 9.92 11.93 14.53
CA ALA A 83 10.77 12.68 13.62
C ALA A 83 11.13 14.10 14.12
N LEU A 84 10.39 14.68 15.06
CA LEU A 84 10.59 16.05 15.58
C LEU A 84 12.08 16.42 15.88
N PRO A 85 12.91 15.58 16.55
CA PRO A 85 14.31 15.91 16.78
C PRO A 85 15.10 16.11 15.49
N LYS A 86 14.80 15.34 14.43
CA LYS A 86 15.48 15.45 13.12
C LYS A 86 15.25 16.82 12.47
N TYR A 87 14.04 17.39 12.62
CA TYR A 87 13.75 18.75 12.15
C TYR A 87 14.47 19.84 12.96
N GLN A 88 14.83 19.58 14.23
CA GLN A 88 15.57 20.54 15.06
C GLN A 88 17.05 20.66 14.65
N GLU A 89 17.58 19.66 13.94
CA GLU A 89 18.95 19.62 13.43
C GLU A 89 19.11 20.30 12.07
N ILE A 90 18.00 20.58 11.36
CA ILE A 90 17.99 21.28 10.07
C ILE A 90 18.48 22.72 10.28
N GLN A 91 19.65 23.02 9.71
CA GLN A 91 20.37 24.28 9.99
C GLN A 91 19.84 25.48 9.20
N ASP A 92 19.15 25.25 8.08
CA ASP A 92 18.69 26.30 7.18
C ASP A 92 17.40 26.95 7.70
N LYS A 93 17.58 27.96 8.56
CA LYS A 93 16.51 28.69 9.26
C LYS A 93 16.02 29.90 8.45
N THR A 94 15.83 29.71 7.15
CA THR A 94 15.53 30.77 6.18
C THR A 94 14.03 30.99 5.94
N ASP A 95 13.23 31.08 7.01
CA ASP A 95 12.14 32.06 7.12
C ASP A 95 11.64 32.17 8.57
N ASP A 96 10.63 33.01 8.85
CA ASP A 96 10.08 33.21 10.21
C ASP A 96 9.55 31.92 10.89
N THR A 97 9.39 30.85 10.12
CA THR A 97 8.70 29.63 10.50
C THR A 97 9.36 28.97 11.69
N ASN A 98 8.65 28.91 12.81
CA ASN A 98 9.10 28.16 13.98
C ASN A 98 9.32 26.69 13.59
N VAL A 99 10.55 26.17 13.79
CA VAL A 99 10.94 24.79 13.49
C VAL A 99 10.00 23.75 14.14
N ARG A 100 9.35 24.09 15.27
CA ARG A 100 8.30 23.25 15.90
C ARG A 100 7.04 23.07 15.05
N SER A 101 6.83 23.88 14.03
CA SER A 101 5.71 23.78 13.09
C SER A 101 6.10 23.05 11.81
N MET A 102 7.37 23.09 11.39
CA MET A 102 7.85 22.47 10.14
C MET A 102 7.51 20.98 10.06
N TRP A 103 7.77 20.19 11.11
CA TRP A 103 7.43 18.75 11.11
C TRP A 103 5.91 18.49 11.00
N ILE A 104 5.07 19.41 11.46
CA ILE A 104 3.61 19.33 11.35
C ILE A 104 3.19 19.65 9.91
N TYR A 105 3.81 20.66 9.30
CA TYR A 105 3.55 21.05 7.92
C TYR A 105 4.01 19.98 6.93
N ASP A 106 5.19 19.40 7.13
CA ASP A 106 5.71 18.28 6.35
C ASP A 106 4.78 17.07 6.45
N GLN A 107 4.47 16.61 7.67
CA GLN A 107 3.54 15.50 7.88
C GLN A 107 2.18 15.75 7.21
N ARG A 108 1.60 16.96 7.31
CA ARG A 108 0.30 17.29 6.71
C ARG A 108 0.36 17.53 5.20
N GLY A 109 1.46 18.03 4.68
CA GLY A 109 1.72 18.25 3.25
C GLY A 109 2.13 16.98 2.51
N SER A 110 2.59 15.96 3.23
CA SER A 110 3.19 14.73 2.69
C SER A 110 2.38 14.04 1.58
N ILE A 111 1.04 13.94 1.70
CA ILE A 111 0.17 13.42 0.62
C ILE A 111 0.31 14.27 -0.66
N ALA A 112 0.27 15.60 -0.53
CA ALA A 112 0.36 16.51 -1.68
C ALA A 112 1.77 16.47 -2.31
N TYR A 113 2.82 16.38 -1.49
CA TYR A 113 4.21 16.29 -1.92
C TYR A 113 4.51 14.98 -2.66
N GLU A 114 4.15 13.82 -2.10
CA GLU A 114 4.32 12.53 -2.77
C GLU A 114 3.49 12.45 -4.06
N ALA A 115 2.24 12.93 -4.04
CA ALA A 115 1.41 13.01 -5.23
C ALA A 115 2.01 13.94 -6.30
N ALA A 116 2.66 15.04 -5.91
CA ALA A 116 3.36 15.92 -6.86
C ALA A 116 4.53 15.21 -7.55
N LYS A 117 5.31 14.39 -6.84
CA LYS A 117 6.38 13.58 -7.44
C LYS A 117 5.84 12.56 -8.45
N LEU A 118 4.75 11.85 -8.11
CA LEU A 118 4.09 10.92 -9.03
C LEU A 118 3.55 11.64 -10.29
N ARG A 119 2.92 12.81 -10.13
CA ARG A 119 2.45 13.65 -11.26
C ARG A 119 3.60 14.12 -12.17
N GLN A 120 4.75 14.45 -11.61
CA GLN A 120 5.94 14.89 -12.37
C GLN A 120 6.58 13.74 -13.18
N GLN A 121 6.42 12.50 -12.73
CA GLN A 121 6.94 11.30 -13.41
C GLN A 121 5.99 10.78 -14.51
N ALA A 122 4.69 11.09 -14.41
CA ALA A 122 3.68 10.66 -15.36
C ALA A 122 3.81 11.37 -16.72
N SER A 123 3.51 10.65 -17.81
CA SER A 123 3.33 11.24 -19.14
C SER A 123 1.94 11.87 -19.29
N ARG A 124 0.92 11.32 -18.61
CA ARG A 124 -0.45 11.85 -18.58
C ARG A 124 -1.16 11.47 -17.29
N ILE A 125 -1.87 12.44 -16.70
CA ILE A 125 -2.78 12.21 -15.56
C ILE A 125 -4.14 11.80 -16.14
N LEU A 126 -4.65 10.63 -15.74
CA LEU A 126 -5.94 10.08 -16.17
C LEU A 126 -7.04 10.28 -15.12
N TYR A 127 -6.67 10.24 -13.85
CA TYR A 127 -7.51 10.60 -12.71
C TYR A 127 -6.65 11.20 -11.60
N ASP A 128 -7.19 12.21 -10.92
CA ASP A 128 -6.59 12.85 -9.75
C ASP A 128 -7.73 13.39 -8.88
N GLY A 129 -7.93 12.81 -7.70
CA GLY A 129 -9.09 13.12 -6.88
C GLY A 129 -8.98 12.67 -5.43
N TRP A 130 -9.71 13.37 -4.57
CA TRP A 130 -9.92 12.98 -3.18
C TRP A 130 -10.53 11.58 -3.10
N HIS A 131 -10.06 10.80 -2.13
CA HIS A 131 -10.53 9.45 -1.85
C HIS A 131 -10.48 9.17 -0.35
N HIS A 132 -10.97 8.00 0.08
CA HIS A 132 -10.78 7.54 1.45
C HIS A 132 -10.65 6.01 1.51
N ILE A 133 -10.02 5.50 2.56
CA ILE A 133 -10.10 4.10 2.98
C ILE A 133 -10.45 4.09 4.47
N ASP A 134 -11.42 3.29 4.91
CA ASP A 134 -11.92 3.28 6.30
C ASP A 134 -12.32 4.67 6.86
N ARG A 135 -12.70 5.57 5.94
CA ARG A 135 -12.95 7.03 6.10
C ARG A 135 -11.73 7.87 6.48
N ILE A 136 -10.52 7.31 6.51
CA ILE A 136 -9.28 8.08 6.47
C ILE A 136 -9.18 8.72 5.09
N GLU A 137 -9.20 10.04 5.07
CA GLU A 137 -9.10 10.84 3.86
C GLU A 137 -7.72 10.69 3.20
N GLY A 138 -7.70 10.83 1.89
CA GLY A 138 -6.49 10.67 1.08
C GLY A 138 -6.71 11.08 -0.36
N LEU A 139 -5.81 10.62 -1.22
CA LEU A 139 -5.82 10.88 -2.65
C LEU A 139 -5.79 9.56 -3.42
N ASN A 140 -6.50 9.49 -4.55
CA ASN A 140 -6.36 8.43 -5.54
C ASN A 140 -5.94 9.05 -6.88
N LEU A 141 -4.94 8.46 -7.52
CA LEU A 141 -4.38 8.85 -8.81
C LEU A 141 -4.46 7.67 -9.77
N LEU A 142 -4.81 7.95 -11.02
CA LEU A 142 -4.51 7.06 -12.15
C LEU A 142 -3.63 7.82 -13.12
N LEU A 143 -2.44 7.28 -13.37
CA LEU A 143 -1.38 7.89 -14.15
C LEU A 143 -1.00 6.97 -15.30
N GLU A 144 -0.71 7.55 -16.45
CA GLU A 144 -0.03 6.91 -17.56
C GLU A 144 1.45 7.32 -17.50
N ASN A 145 2.35 6.33 -17.59
CA ASN A 145 3.79 6.53 -17.49
C ASN A 145 4.41 6.73 -18.88
N PRO A 146 5.69 7.14 -18.99
CA PRO A 146 6.36 7.33 -20.28
C PRO A 146 6.48 6.07 -21.15
N ASP A 147 6.46 4.88 -20.53
CA ASP A 147 6.49 3.56 -21.18
C ASP A 147 5.10 3.00 -21.51
N LEU A 148 4.04 3.81 -21.35
CA LEU A 148 2.63 3.45 -21.54
C LEU A 148 2.08 2.42 -20.53
N SER A 149 2.84 2.07 -19.48
CA SER A 149 2.29 1.44 -18.28
C SER A 149 1.36 2.41 -17.54
N GLN A 150 0.45 1.88 -16.71
CA GLN A 150 -0.45 2.68 -15.90
C GLN A 150 -0.20 2.43 -14.41
N THR A 151 -0.03 3.50 -13.63
CA THR A 151 0.11 3.46 -12.17
C THR A 151 -1.19 3.88 -11.52
N TYR A 152 -1.74 2.97 -10.71
CA TYR A 152 -2.88 3.16 -9.82
C TYR A 152 -2.35 3.46 -8.41
N ALA A 153 -2.37 4.72 -7.98
CA ALA A 153 -1.75 5.15 -6.72
C ALA A 153 -2.78 5.64 -5.69
N GLY A 154 -2.69 5.17 -4.45
CA GLY A 154 -3.50 5.62 -3.31
C GLY A 154 -2.62 6.15 -2.19
N LEU A 155 -2.91 7.34 -1.67
CA LEU A 155 -2.10 8.03 -0.66
C LEU A 155 -2.94 8.39 0.56
N TYR A 156 -2.58 7.88 1.73
CA TYR A 156 -3.34 8.06 2.97
C TYR A 156 -2.41 8.37 4.15
N LEU A 157 -2.77 9.32 5.00
CA LEU A 157 -2.00 9.67 6.20
C LEU A 157 -2.80 9.28 7.44
N HIS A 158 -2.29 8.33 8.22
CA HIS A 158 -2.92 7.88 9.46
C HIS A 158 -1.90 7.74 10.58
N LYS A 159 -2.21 8.32 11.75
CA LYS A 159 -1.40 8.23 12.98
C LYS A 159 0.11 8.50 12.77
N GLY A 160 0.43 9.48 11.94
CA GLY A 160 1.82 9.87 11.64
C GLY A 160 2.56 8.94 10.68
N ARG A 161 1.89 7.98 10.03
CA ARG A 161 2.41 7.18 8.92
C ARG A 161 1.72 7.59 7.62
N LEU A 162 2.49 7.85 6.58
CA LEU A 162 2.00 8.02 5.22
C LEU A 162 2.10 6.67 4.50
N TYR A 163 1.00 6.23 3.91
CA TYR A 163 0.87 4.97 3.17
C TYR A 163 0.68 5.31 1.69
N LEU A 164 1.62 4.87 0.85
CA LEU A 164 1.57 4.93 -0.60
C LEU A 164 1.30 3.53 -1.16
N LEU A 165 0.06 3.24 -1.55
CA LEU A 165 -0.25 2.09 -2.41
C LEU A 165 0.08 2.47 -3.85
N ASN A 166 0.83 1.62 -4.55
CA ASN A 166 1.02 1.70 -5.99
C ASN A 166 0.71 0.33 -6.62
N ALA A 167 -0.04 0.32 -7.72
CA ALA A 167 -0.04 -0.80 -8.65
C ALA A 167 0.29 -0.29 -10.05
N THR A 168 1.46 -0.65 -10.57
CA THR A 168 1.87 -0.34 -11.94
C THR A 168 1.66 -1.57 -12.81
N VAL A 169 0.83 -1.43 -13.84
CA VAL A 169 0.53 -2.48 -14.82
C VAL A 169 1.08 -2.09 -16.20
N PRO A 170 1.68 -3.01 -16.96
CA PRO A 170 2.11 -2.72 -18.34
C PRO A 170 0.97 -2.28 -19.25
N GLN A 171 1.32 -1.74 -20.42
CA GLN A 171 0.32 -1.31 -21.41
C GLN A 171 -0.65 -2.45 -21.77
N GLY A 172 -1.95 -2.23 -21.55
CA GLY A 172 -3.00 -3.23 -21.77
C GLY A 172 -3.14 -4.29 -20.67
N GLY A 173 -2.41 -4.16 -19.56
CA GLY A 173 -2.55 -4.98 -18.36
C GLY A 173 -3.90 -4.81 -17.65
N ILE A 174 -4.23 -5.75 -16.76
CA ILE A 174 -5.50 -5.75 -16.03
C ILE A 174 -5.44 -4.74 -14.87
N PRO A 175 -6.38 -3.77 -14.78
CA PRO A 175 -6.44 -2.80 -13.68
C PRO A 175 -6.48 -3.45 -12.29
N GLN A 176 -5.59 -3.04 -11.39
CA GLN A 176 -5.44 -3.61 -10.04
C GLN A 176 -6.33 -2.90 -9.00
N GLY A 177 -7.58 -2.64 -9.34
CA GLY A 177 -8.53 -1.94 -8.44
C GLY A 177 -8.79 -2.68 -7.12
N LEU A 178 -8.67 -4.01 -7.10
CA LEU A 178 -8.77 -4.82 -5.87
C LEU A 178 -7.64 -4.52 -4.89
N PHE A 179 -6.41 -4.32 -5.37
CA PHE A 179 -5.27 -3.94 -4.52
C PHE A 179 -5.54 -2.59 -3.83
N GLN A 180 -5.93 -1.58 -4.62
CA GLN A 180 -6.25 -0.25 -4.14
C GLN A 180 -7.34 -0.22 -3.06
N GLN A 181 -8.29 -1.16 -3.09
CA GLN A 181 -9.40 -1.26 -2.14
C GLN A 181 -9.13 -2.19 -0.96
N SER A 182 -7.97 -2.88 -0.93
CA SER A 182 -7.66 -3.91 0.07
C SER A 182 -6.92 -3.42 1.30
N LEU A 183 -6.39 -2.19 1.30
CA LEU A 183 -5.76 -1.61 2.48
C LEU A 183 -6.81 -1.45 3.60
N ALA A 184 -6.40 -1.84 4.80
CA ALA A 184 -7.07 -1.63 6.06
C ALA A 184 -6.05 -1.12 7.08
N PHE A 185 -6.49 -0.32 8.05
CA PHE A 185 -5.64 0.22 9.10
C PHE A 185 -5.89 -0.52 10.40
N LEU A 186 -4.84 -0.84 11.15
CA LEU A 186 -4.91 -1.57 12.41
C LEU A 186 -4.69 -0.63 13.59
N ASP A 187 -5.22 -1.01 14.75
CA ASP A 187 -4.87 -0.38 16.02
C ASP A 187 -3.77 -1.14 16.77
N GLU A 188 -3.59 -0.79 18.04
CA GLU A 188 -2.53 -1.30 18.92
C GLU A 188 -2.84 -2.71 19.47
N THR A 189 -4.04 -3.24 19.24
CA THR A 189 -4.44 -4.63 19.53
C THR A 189 -4.54 -5.50 18.27
N GLY A 190 -4.36 -4.92 17.08
CA GLY A 190 -4.47 -5.60 15.78
C GLY A 190 -5.89 -5.60 15.20
N ASP A 191 -6.82 -4.84 15.80
CA ASP A 191 -8.19 -4.73 15.31
C ASP A 191 -8.26 -3.73 14.15
N GLN A 192 -9.00 -4.07 13.08
CA GLN A 192 -9.23 -3.14 11.99
C GLN A 192 -9.98 -1.90 12.50
N ILE A 193 -9.44 -0.73 12.18
CA ILE A 193 -10.04 0.56 12.49
C ILE A 193 -10.96 0.97 11.36
N ARG A 194 -12.18 1.36 11.71
CA ARG A 194 -13.05 2.15 10.84
C ARG A 194 -13.48 3.42 11.56
N TYR A 195 -13.63 4.51 10.80
CA TYR A 195 -14.07 5.80 11.33
C TYR A 195 -15.43 6.24 10.77
N TRP A 196 -16.11 7.08 11.54
CA TRP A 196 -17.06 8.06 11.05
C TRP A 196 -16.32 9.36 10.71
N LEU A 197 -16.52 9.86 9.49
CA LEU A 197 -16.00 11.16 9.03
C LEU A 197 -17.15 12.17 9.00
N THR A 198 -16.97 13.31 9.65
CA THR A 198 -17.94 14.42 9.64
C THR A 198 -17.64 15.43 8.53
N PRO A 199 -18.61 16.29 8.14
CA PRO A 199 -18.39 17.33 7.13
C PRO A 199 -17.30 18.35 7.45
N ASP A 200 -16.85 18.44 8.71
CA ASP A 200 -15.74 19.28 9.17
C ASP A 200 -14.43 18.51 9.38
N GLY A 201 -14.30 17.30 8.83
CA GLY A 201 -13.03 16.54 8.80
C GLY A 201 -12.67 15.82 10.10
N LYS A 202 -13.62 15.62 11.03
CA LYS A 202 -13.35 14.90 12.28
C LYS A 202 -13.60 13.41 12.12
N LEU A 203 -12.68 12.62 12.67
CA LEU A 203 -12.75 11.15 12.70
C LEU A 203 -13.15 10.66 14.10
N PHE A 204 -14.18 9.83 14.16
CA PHE A 204 -14.63 9.13 15.37
C PHE A 204 -14.56 7.62 15.14
N ARG A 205 -13.88 6.86 16.00
CA ARG A 205 -13.75 5.41 15.82
C ARG A 205 -15.14 4.75 15.91
N GLU A 206 -15.44 3.88 14.95
CA GLU A 206 -16.61 3.00 14.99
C GLU A 206 -16.35 1.86 16.01
N HIS A 207 -17.37 1.52 16.80
CA HIS A 207 -17.29 0.54 17.89
C HIS A 207 -17.76 -0.85 17.45
#